data_AF-A0A2D6AZ47-F1
#
_entry.id   AF-A0A2D6AZ47-F1
#
_cell.length_a   1.000
_cell.length_b   1.000
_cell.length_c   1.000
_cell.angle_alpha   90.00
_cell.angle_beta   90.00
_cell.angle_gamma   90.00
#
_symmetry.space_group_name_H-M   'P 1'
#
loop_
_entity.id
_entity.type
_entity.pdbx_description
1 polymer ?
#
loop_
_entity_poly.entity_id
_entity_poly.type
_entity_poly.pdbx_seq_one_letter_code
_entity_poly.pdbx_strand_id
1 'polypeptide(L)'
;MKRNELKEILKPLIKECIKEVIFEEGALSGIITEVAHGLATVQANVSQPIMEKKIIKSNQPSASVLEARKSLEETKRSLQSSTGLNGIFEGTTPMRSGGSQSSKHGALRDMIQVIQVLILAEL
;
A
#
# COMPACT_ATOMS: atom_id res chain seq x y z
N MET A 1 33.23 -46.31 10.65
CA MET A 1 33.29 -44.84 10.64
C MET A 1 32.58 -44.32 11.88
N LYS A 2 33.21 -43.43 12.65
CA LYS A 2 32.66 -42.97 13.93
C LYS A 2 31.59 -41.91 13.63
N ARG A 3 30.45 -41.92 14.37
CA ARG A 3 29.32 -40.98 14.17
C ARG A 3 29.74 -39.50 14.16
N ASN A 4 30.87 -39.18 14.79
CA ASN A 4 31.43 -37.83 14.81
C ASN A 4 32.01 -37.42 13.44
N GLU A 5 32.70 -38.30 12.71
CA GLU A 5 33.23 -37.99 11.38
C GLU A 5 32.11 -37.72 10.38
N LEU A 6 31.01 -38.49 10.47
CA LEU A 6 29.85 -38.30 9.60
C LEU A 6 29.21 -36.92 9.82
N LYS A 7 29.11 -36.45 11.07
CA LYS A 7 28.57 -35.11 11.37
C LYS A 7 29.45 -33.99 10.84
N GLU A 8 30.77 -34.16 10.88
CA GLU A 8 31.71 -33.15 10.37
C GLU A 8 31.66 -33.03 8.84
N ILE A 9 31.30 -34.11 8.13
CA ILE A 9 31.06 -34.07 6.68
C ILE A 9 29.66 -33.55 6.34
N LEU A 10 28.63 -33.92 7.10
CA LEU A 10 27.25 -33.56 6.79
C LEU A 10 26.94 -32.07 7.04
N LYS A 11 27.56 -31.47 8.08
CA LYS A 11 27.37 -30.05 8.43
C LYS A 11 27.68 -29.06 7.30
N PRO A 12 28.84 -29.12 6.60
CA PRO A 12 29.13 -28.21 5.50
C PRO A 12 28.18 -28.41 4.31
N LEU A 13 27.84 -29.66 3.98
CA LEU A 13 26.83 -29.98 2.96
C LEU A 13 25.47 -29.34 3.26
N ILE A 14 24.96 -29.50 4.49
CA ILE A 14 23.69 -28.88 4.89
C ILE A 14 23.77 -27.34 4.82
N LYS A 15 24.91 -26.74 5.21
CA LYS A 15 25.08 -25.27 5.11
C LYS A 15 25.07 -24.78 3.67
N GLU A 16 25.63 -25.55 2.74
CA GLU A 16 25.66 -25.22 1.32
C GLU A 16 24.27 -25.36 0.71
N CYS A 17 23.57 -26.47 0.98
CA CYS A 17 22.18 -26.66 0.55
C CYS A 17 21.25 -25.56 1.09
N ILE A 18 21.38 -25.14 2.37
CA ILE A 18 20.56 -24.05 2.92
C ILE A 18 20.83 -22.74 2.17
N LYS A 19 22.09 -22.45 1.82
CA LYS A 19 22.42 -21.24 1.05
C LYS A 19 21.81 -21.29 -0.35
N GLU A 20 21.91 -22.43 -1.03
CA GLU A 20 21.37 -22.62 -2.38
C GLU A 20 19.84 -22.43 -2.40
N VAL A 21 19.12 -23.10 -1.49
CA VAL A 21 17.65 -22.98 -1.38
C VAL A 21 17.22 -21.55 -1.06
N ILE A 22 17.98 -20.84 -0.21
CA ILE A 22 17.65 -19.49 0.22
C ILE A 22 17.93 -18.45 -0.86
N PHE A 23 19.08 -18.52 -1.53
CA PHE A 23 19.58 -17.48 -2.44
C PHE A 23 19.36 -17.79 -3.92
N GLU A 24 19.43 -19.06 -4.33
CA GLU A 24 19.32 -19.47 -5.74
C GLU A 24 17.90 -19.91 -6.09
N GLU A 25 17.31 -20.80 -5.29
CA GLU A 25 15.90 -21.20 -5.48
C GLU A 25 14.91 -20.09 -5.06
N GLY A 26 15.41 -19.04 -4.39
CA GLY A 26 14.65 -17.81 -4.14
C GLY A 26 13.53 -17.96 -3.12
N ALA A 27 13.62 -18.93 -2.20
CA ALA A 27 12.62 -19.12 -1.15
C ALA A 27 12.39 -17.83 -0.32
N LEU A 28 13.45 -17.07 -0.02
CA LEU A 28 13.32 -15.77 0.64
C LEU A 28 12.67 -14.71 -0.25
N SER A 29 12.94 -14.73 -1.56
CA SER A 29 12.37 -13.76 -2.51
C SER A 29 10.84 -13.86 -2.56
N GLY A 30 10.32 -15.09 -2.58
CA GLY A 30 8.87 -15.33 -2.52
C GLY A 30 8.25 -14.80 -1.22
N ILE A 31 8.88 -15.07 -0.07
CA ILE A 31 8.40 -14.59 1.24
C ILE A 31 8.43 -13.07 1.32
N ILE A 32 9.53 -12.43 0.87
CA ILE A 32 9.66 -10.97 0.86
C ILE A 32 8.61 -10.33 -0.05
N THR A 33 8.36 -10.93 -1.22
CA THR A 33 7.35 -10.46 -2.19
C THR A 33 5.95 -10.51 -1.58
N GLU A 34 5.58 -11.61 -0.94
CA GLU A 34 4.29 -11.75 -0.26
C GLU A 34 4.13 -10.75 0.90
N VAL A 35 5.17 -10.58 1.72
CA VAL A 35 5.15 -9.60 2.81
C VAL A 35 5.08 -8.16 2.28
N ALA A 36 5.81 -7.85 1.20
CA ALA A 36 5.76 -6.56 0.54
C ALA A 36 4.38 -6.28 -0.04
N HIS A 37 3.73 -7.26 -0.68
CA HIS A 37 2.36 -7.16 -1.14
C HIS A 37 1.37 -7.00 0.03
N GLY A 38 1.54 -7.75 1.12
CA GLY A 38 0.74 -7.61 2.34
C GLY A 38 0.85 -6.21 2.96
N LEU A 39 2.05 -5.62 2.98
CA LEU A 39 2.26 -4.27 3.49
C LEU A 39 1.79 -3.19 2.50
N ALA A 40 1.99 -3.42 1.21
CA ALA A 40 1.55 -2.51 0.15
C ALA A 40 0.03 -2.49 -0.02
N THR A 41 -0.67 -3.60 0.23
CA THR A 41 -2.15 -3.64 0.20
C THR A 41 -2.77 -2.86 1.37
N VAL A 42 -2.09 -2.83 2.53
CA VAL A 42 -2.43 -1.89 3.61
C VAL A 42 -2.24 -0.43 3.17
N GLN A 43 -1.28 -0.16 2.27
CA GLN A 43 -1.03 1.17 1.70
C GLN A 43 -1.88 1.49 0.46
N ALA A 44 -2.39 0.51 -0.30
CA ALA A 44 -3.11 0.71 -1.56
C ALA A 44 -4.60 1.11 -1.36
N ASN A 45 -5.12 1.03 -0.14
CA ASN A 45 -6.33 1.78 0.24
C ASN A 45 -6.08 3.29 0.36
N VAL A 46 -4.83 3.73 0.17
CA VAL A 46 -4.42 5.13 0.09
C VAL A 46 -3.91 5.40 -1.33
N SER A 47 -4.73 6.12 -2.09
CA SER A 47 -4.32 6.83 -3.32
C SER A 47 -4.07 5.99 -4.58
N GLN A 48 -5.15 5.65 -5.28
CA GLN A 48 -5.08 5.79 -6.74
C GLN A 48 -5.03 7.29 -7.08
N PRO A 49 -4.05 7.78 -7.85
CA PRO A 49 -4.06 9.15 -8.35
C PRO A 49 -5.20 9.25 -9.37
N ILE A 50 -6.31 9.82 -8.93
CA ILE A 50 -7.37 10.27 -9.82
C ILE A 50 -6.71 11.30 -10.73
N MET A 51 -6.45 10.95 -11.99
CA MET A 51 -5.99 11.90 -12.99
C MET A 51 -7.03 13.02 -13.06
N GLU A 52 -6.66 14.19 -12.54
CA GLU A 52 -7.53 15.35 -12.42
C GLU A 52 -7.80 15.91 -13.81
N LYS A 53 -8.85 15.37 -14.44
CA LYS A 53 -9.40 15.92 -15.68
C LYS A 53 -9.97 17.28 -15.35
N LYS A 54 -9.20 18.34 -15.63
CA LYS A 54 -9.56 19.76 -15.54
C LYS A 54 -11.06 19.97 -15.83
N ILE A 55 -11.86 20.07 -14.78
CA ILE A 55 -13.31 20.29 -14.90
C ILE A 55 -13.51 21.76 -15.26
N ILE A 56 -13.77 21.99 -16.54
CA ILE A 56 -14.37 23.22 -17.03
C ILE A 56 -15.70 23.38 -16.29
N LYS A 57 -15.88 24.50 -15.59
CA LYS A 57 -17.09 24.86 -14.85
C LYS A 57 -18.28 24.97 -15.81
N SER A 58 -18.89 23.84 -16.13
CA SER A 58 -20.24 23.76 -16.70
C SER A 58 -21.20 23.59 -15.54
N ASN A 59 -22.14 24.52 -15.38
CA ASN A 59 -23.11 24.54 -14.29
C ASN A 59 -24.23 23.49 -14.46
N GLN A 60 -23.95 22.40 -15.19
CA GLN A 60 -24.87 21.32 -15.52
C GLN A 60 -24.26 20.00 -15.04
N PRO A 61 -24.88 19.29 -14.08
CA PRO A 61 -24.43 17.94 -13.73
C PRO A 61 -24.60 17.06 -14.96
N SER A 62 -23.51 16.44 -15.42
CA SER A 62 -23.59 15.43 -16.48
C SER A 62 -24.48 14.27 -16.03
N ALA A 63 -25.09 13.55 -16.97
CA ALA A 63 -25.92 12.38 -16.67
C ALA A 63 -25.20 11.38 -15.74
N SER A 64 -23.89 11.21 -15.91
CA SER A 64 -23.03 10.40 -15.05
C SER A 64 -22.99 10.83 -13.58
N VAL A 65 -23.08 12.13 -13.29
CA VAL A 65 -23.10 12.66 -11.92
C VAL A 65 -24.46 12.40 -11.26
N LEU A 66 -25.55 12.43 -12.03
CA LEU A 66 -26.89 12.10 -11.55
C LEU A 66 -27.01 10.61 -11.22
N GLU A 67 -26.49 9.74 -12.07
CA GLU A 67 -26.44 8.29 -11.82
C GLU A 67 -25.59 7.96 -10.58
N ALA A 68 -24.40 8.57 -10.46
CA ALA A 68 -23.54 8.39 -9.29
C ALA A 68 -24.21 8.86 -7.98
N ARG A 69 -25.01 9.94 -8.04
CA ARG A 69 -25.80 10.37 -6.87
C ARG A 69 -26.89 9.37 -6.51
N LYS A 70 -27.59 8.83 -7.50
CA LYS A 70 -28.66 7.84 -7.29
C LYS A 70 -28.13 6.56 -6.64
N SER A 71 -27.00 6.02 -7.12
CA SER A 71 -26.41 4.80 -6.54
C SER A 71 -25.88 5.02 -5.12
N LEU A 72 -25.37 6.23 -4.82
CA LEU A 72 -24.92 6.59 -3.48
C LEU A 72 -26.10 6.69 -2.51
N GLU A 73 -27.22 7.27 -2.94
CA GLU A 73 -28.45 7.32 -2.13
C GLU A 73 -29.03 5.94 -1.84
N GLU A 74 -29.01 5.04 -2.83
CA GLU A 74 -29.44 3.65 -2.65
C GLU A 74 -28.55 2.90 -1.65
N THR A 75 -27.23 3.08 -1.77
CA THR A 75 -26.25 2.51 -0.83
C THR A 75 -26.47 3.04 0.58
N LYS A 76 -26.66 4.37 0.72
CA LYS A 76 -26.97 5.02 2.00
C LYS A 76 -28.23 4.40 2.64
N ARG A 77 -29.29 4.23 1.86
CA ARG A 77 -30.55 3.65 2.36
C ARG A 77 -30.38 2.19 2.79
N SER A 78 -29.69 1.38 2.00
CA SER A 78 -29.41 -0.04 2.31
C SER A 78 -28.60 -0.21 3.60
N LEU A 79 -27.57 0.63 3.79
CA LEU A 79 -26.77 0.63 5.02
C LEU A 79 -27.58 1.09 6.23
N GLN A 80 -28.42 2.11 6.09
CA GLN A 80 -29.31 2.58 7.17
C GLN A 80 -30.30 1.50 7.59
N SER A 81 -30.92 0.79 6.64
CA SER A 81 -31.84 -0.31 6.95
C SER A 81 -31.14 -1.51 7.60
N SER A 82 -29.89 -1.80 7.22
CA SER A 82 -29.15 -2.97 7.73
C SER A 82 -28.55 -2.74 9.13
N THR A 83 -28.25 -1.50 9.49
CA THR A 83 -27.63 -1.15 10.77
C THR A 83 -28.65 -0.86 11.88
N GLY A 84 -29.93 -0.70 11.56
CA GLY A 84 -30.96 -0.30 12.53
C GLY A 84 -30.78 1.14 13.06
N LEU A 85 -29.84 1.87 12.48
CA LEU A 85 -29.42 3.21 12.88
C LEU A 85 -30.01 4.24 11.89
N ASN A 86 -31.32 4.47 12.02
CA ASN A 86 -32.00 5.49 11.24
C ASN A 86 -31.51 6.89 11.67
N GLY A 87 -31.08 7.73 10.71
CA GLY A 87 -30.79 9.14 10.97
C GLY A 87 -29.38 9.48 11.49
N ILE A 88 -28.41 8.55 11.52
CA ILE A 88 -27.04 8.84 12.03
C ILE A 88 -26.28 9.95 11.29
N PHE A 89 -26.71 10.30 10.08
CA PHE A 89 -26.13 11.37 9.27
C PHE A 89 -27.06 12.59 9.15
N GLU A 90 -28.18 12.61 9.87
CA GLU A 90 -29.07 13.76 9.92
C GLU A 90 -28.36 14.92 10.65
N GLY A 91 -28.35 16.11 10.05
CA GLY A 91 -27.59 17.25 10.56
C GLY A 91 -26.09 17.25 10.22
N THR A 92 -25.58 16.26 9.47
CA THR A 92 -24.20 16.30 8.98
C THR A 92 -24.11 17.04 7.64
N THR A 93 -23.20 18.01 7.53
CA THR A 93 -22.87 18.66 6.26
C THR A 93 -21.66 17.96 5.64
N PRO A 94 -21.72 17.51 4.38
CA PRO A 94 -20.57 16.89 3.74
C PRO A 94 -19.42 17.90 3.66
N MET A 95 -18.25 17.48 4.10
CA MET A 95 -17.03 18.30 4.03
C MET A 95 -16.65 18.49 2.54
N ARG A 96 -16.42 19.74 2.12
CA ARG A 96 -16.17 20.09 0.71
C ARG A 96 -14.82 19.61 0.17
N SER A 97 -13.87 19.28 1.04
CA SER A 97 -12.53 18.80 0.69
C SER A 97 -11.91 18.14 1.92
N GLY A 98 -11.40 16.91 1.79
CA GLY A 98 -10.62 16.27 2.85
C GLY A 98 -9.34 17.06 3.14
N GLY A 99 -8.93 17.14 4.41
CA GLY A 99 -7.72 17.86 4.79
C GLY A 99 -6.52 17.43 3.96
N SER A 100 -5.84 18.39 3.34
CA SER A 100 -4.56 18.18 2.67
C SER A 100 -3.56 17.64 3.68
N GLN A 101 -3.11 16.38 3.51
CA GLN A 101 -1.99 15.86 4.28
C GLN A 101 -0.75 16.69 3.94
N SER A 102 -0.31 17.56 4.85
CA SER A 102 0.97 18.24 4.71
C SER A 102 2.10 17.22 4.87
N SER A 103 2.51 16.62 3.77
CA SER A 103 3.63 15.68 3.61
C SER A 103 4.99 16.39 3.75
N LYS A 104 5.22 17.04 4.90
CA LYS A 104 6.45 17.81 5.15
C LYS A 104 7.60 17.03 5.78
N HIS A 105 7.40 15.80 6.26
CA HIS A 105 8.49 14.98 6.81
C HIS A 105 8.35 13.52 6.35
N GLY A 106 9.18 13.13 5.39
CA GLY A 106 9.33 11.73 4.98
C GLY A 106 10.81 11.37 5.04
N ALA A 107 11.15 10.38 5.87
CA ALA A 107 12.53 9.88 6.09
C ALA A 107 13.26 9.44 4.81
N LEU A 108 12.52 9.20 3.72
CA LEU A 108 13.07 8.87 2.41
C LEU A 108 13.81 10.04 1.76
N ARG A 109 13.45 11.30 2.06
CA ARG A 109 14.15 12.47 1.51
C ARG A 109 15.54 12.62 2.13
N ASP A 110 15.67 12.33 3.43
CA ASP A 110 16.97 12.38 4.12
C ASP A 110 17.93 11.31 3.59
N MET A 111 17.46 10.10 3.29
CA MET A 111 18.29 9.05 2.69
C MET A 111 18.77 9.42 1.28
N ILE A 112 17.91 10.01 0.45
CA ILE A 112 18.29 10.51 -0.88
C ILE A 112 19.29 11.66 -0.76
N GLN A 113 19.11 12.56 0.20
CA GLN A 113 20.05 13.66 0.45
C GLN A 113 21.43 13.13 0.86
N VAL A 114 21.49 12.12 1.72
CA VAL A 114 22.74 11.49 2.16
C VAL A 114 23.46 10.81 1.00
N ILE A 115 22.73 10.07 0.14
CA ILE A 115 23.31 9.44 -1.05
C ILE A 115 23.82 10.49 -2.04
N GLN A 116 23.08 11.59 -2.25
CA GLN A 116 23.50 12.69 -3.13
C GLN A 116 24.78 13.37 -2.63
N VAL A 117 24.91 13.56 -1.31
CA VAL A 117 26.11 14.15 -0.68
C VAL A 117 27.31 13.21 -0.81
N LEU A 118 27.11 11.89 -0.63
CA LEU A 118 28.17 10.89 -0.82
C LEU A 118 28.68 10.87 -2.26
N ILE A 119 27.78 10.90 -3.25
CA ILE A 119 28.16 10.87 -4.66
C ILE A 119 28.90 12.16 -5.09
N LEU A 120 28.55 13.32 -4.53
CA LEU A 120 29.22 14.59 -4.84
C LEU A 120 30.56 14.80 -4.12
N ALA A 121 30.83 14.04 -3.05
CA ALA A 121 32.10 14.12 -2.32
C ALA A 121 33.22 13.26 -2.96
N GLU A 122 32.86 12.40 -3.91
CA GLU A 122 33.76 11.44 -4.57
C GLU A 122 34.06 11.78 -6.05
N LEU A 123 33.73 13.01 -6.48
CA LEU A 123 34.15 13.64 -7.74
C LEU A 123 34.99 14.89 -7.45
#